data_AF-A0A9Q1CXV6-F1
#
_entry.id   AF-A0A9Q1CXV6-F1
#
_cell.length_a   1.000
_cell.length_b   1.000
_cell.length_c   1.000
_cell.angle_alpha   90.00
_cell.angle_beta   90.00
_cell.angle_gamma   90.00
#
_symmetry.space_group_name_H-M   'P 1'
#
loop_
_entity.id
_entity.type
_entity.pdbx_description
1 polymer ?
#
loop_
_entity_poly.entity_id
_entity_poly.type
_entity_poly.pdbx_seq_one_letter_code
_entity_poly.pdbx_strand_id
1 'polypeptide(L)'
;MEQSRCLVSVCQNLQDDYLIFSGNQSKPAKALLEAVAVRMRSAVDVDVFIPLYPAKFLDDASSLQFQFQDKQFCSAVKLLHNITLWHSLVPEDVLIELGLNRLLSRYLMITLRNAPCGEHAVEKCKKVAACFPKSWFEHVSCCPSIPELQIFSKHLLQTAHALCKSPHASTRDTVSELLILLRNMKALDSVTEIVEKYHFEGF
;
A
#
# COMPACT_ATOMS: atom_id res chain seq x y z
N MET A 1 -12.04 3.90 10.40
CA MET A 1 -11.57 4.77 9.30
C MET A 1 -12.49 5.96 9.04
N GLU A 2 -13.77 5.90 9.41
CA GLU A 2 -14.75 6.97 9.12
C GLU A 2 -14.38 8.34 9.71
N GLN A 3 -13.87 8.36 10.95
CA GLN A 3 -13.41 9.60 11.60
C GLN A 3 -12.26 10.28 10.82
N SER A 4 -11.24 9.53 10.42
CA SER A 4 -10.12 10.06 9.63
C SER A 4 -10.57 10.58 8.26
N ARG A 5 -11.49 9.86 7.60
CA ARG A 5 -12.07 10.31 6.32
C ARG A 5 -12.88 11.58 6.46
N CYS A 6 -13.71 11.68 7.51
CA CYS A 6 -14.50 12.87 7.80
C CYS A 6 -13.59 14.09 8.01
N LEU A 7 -12.56 13.96 8.84
CA LEU A 7 -11.62 15.06 9.09
C LEU A 7 -10.89 15.50 7.82
N VAL A 8 -10.37 14.55 7.03
CA VAL A 8 -9.71 14.85 5.75
C VAL A 8 -10.66 15.56 4.80
N SER A 9 -11.90 15.09 4.67
CA SER A 9 -12.91 15.72 3.81
C SER A 9 -13.22 17.15 4.25
N VAL A 10 -13.36 17.41 5.56
CA VAL A 10 -13.54 18.77 6.07
C VAL A 10 -12.32 19.65 5.72
N CYS A 11 -11.10 19.15 5.91
CA CYS A 11 -9.89 19.89 5.56
C CYS A 11 -9.75 20.13 4.04
N GLN A 12 -10.15 19.16 3.21
CA GLN A 12 -10.16 19.32 1.75
C GLN A 12 -11.17 20.38 1.32
N ASN A 13 -12.40 20.36 1.85
CA ASN A 13 -13.38 21.41 1.54
C ASN A 13 -12.87 22.79 1.96
N LEU A 14 -12.25 22.89 3.14
CA LEU A 14 -11.64 24.14 3.59
C LEU A 14 -10.49 24.60 2.68
N GLN A 15 -9.72 23.66 2.14
CA GLN A 15 -8.67 23.95 1.18
C GLN A 15 -9.25 24.45 -0.14
N ASP A 16 -10.26 23.78 -0.68
CA ASP A 16 -10.81 24.06 -1.99
C ASP A 16 -11.63 25.36 -2.00
N ASP A 17 -12.41 25.62 -0.94
CA ASP A 17 -13.29 26.77 -0.84
C ASP A 17 -12.55 28.05 -0.39
N TYR A 18 -11.49 27.92 0.42
CA TYR A 18 -10.87 29.05 1.11
C TYR A 18 -9.34 29.08 1.07
N LEU A 19 -8.68 28.11 0.43
CA LEU A 19 -7.21 28.03 0.30
C LEU A 19 -6.46 28.08 1.65
N ILE A 20 -7.08 27.56 2.72
CA ILE A 20 -6.57 27.71 4.11
C ILE A 20 -5.17 27.14 4.29
N PHE A 21 -4.82 26.09 3.55
CA PHE A 21 -3.54 25.40 3.64
C PHE A 21 -2.57 25.78 2.51
N SER A 22 -2.91 26.75 1.64
CA SER A 22 -2.03 27.27 0.60
C SER A 22 -1.32 28.56 1.01
N GLY A 23 -0.11 28.79 0.47
CA GLY A 23 0.61 30.06 0.63
C GLY A 23 1.05 30.34 2.07
N ASN A 24 0.85 31.59 2.53
CA ASN A 24 1.15 32.00 3.90
C ASN A 24 0.07 31.49 4.86
N GLN A 25 0.22 30.23 5.28
CA GLN A 25 -0.71 29.58 6.20
C GLN A 25 -0.86 30.36 7.51
N SER A 26 -2.09 30.43 8.00
CA SER A 26 -2.35 30.92 9.35
C SER A 26 -1.69 30.00 10.40
N LYS A 27 -1.31 30.56 11.55
CA LYS A 27 -0.72 29.79 12.65
C LYS A 27 -1.58 28.56 13.05
N PRO A 28 -2.92 28.66 13.14
CA PRO A 28 -3.76 27.49 13.43
C PRO A 28 -3.75 26.42 12.34
N ALA A 29 -3.79 26.80 11.06
CA ALA A 29 -3.78 25.86 9.94
C ALA A 29 -2.49 25.05 9.90
N LYS A 30 -1.35 25.73 10.07
CA LYS A 30 -0.04 25.09 10.18
C LYS A 30 0.03 24.15 11.38
N ALA A 31 -0.42 24.60 12.55
CA ALA A 31 -0.42 23.79 13.77
C ALA A 31 -1.30 22.52 13.63
N LEU A 32 -2.42 22.60 12.91
CA LEU A 32 -3.27 21.44 12.63
C LEU A 32 -2.54 20.39 11.80
N LEU A 33 -1.93 20.78 10.67
CA LEU A 33 -1.20 19.85 9.80
C LEU A 33 0.01 19.24 10.52
N GLU A 34 0.73 20.04 11.31
CA GLU A 34 1.83 19.57 12.15
C GLU A 34 1.34 18.54 13.19
N ALA A 35 0.24 18.82 13.88
CA ALA A 35 -0.33 17.89 14.86
C ALA A 35 -0.76 16.57 14.22
N VAL A 36 -1.33 16.61 13.01
CA VAL A 36 -1.68 15.43 12.22
C VAL A 36 -0.43 14.61 11.88
N ALA A 37 0.62 15.25 11.35
CA ALA A 37 1.87 14.57 11.01
C ALA A 37 2.54 13.95 12.26
N VAL A 38 2.54 14.65 13.39
CA VAL A 38 3.03 14.13 14.67
C VAL A 38 2.22 12.92 15.13
N ARG A 39 0.89 12.96 15.02
CA ARG A 39 0.03 11.84 15.41
C ARG A 39 0.24 10.62 14.51
N MET A 40 0.42 10.81 13.20
CA MET A 40 0.75 9.74 12.26
C MET A 40 2.10 9.10 12.61
N ARG A 41 3.13 9.92 12.86
CA ARG A 41 4.45 9.43 13.26
C ARG A 41 4.39 8.60 14.54
N SER A 42 3.71 9.11 15.57
CA SER A 42 3.47 8.36 16.79
C SER A 42 2.72 7.05 16.56
N ALA A 43 1.74 7.02 15.63
CA ALA A 43 1.03 5.80 15.31
C ALA A 43 1.94 4.76 14.66
N VAL A 44 2.80 5.18 13.73
CA VAL A 44 3.76 4.28 13.06
C VAL A 44 4.80 3.74 14.05
N ASP A 45 5.28 4.59 14.97
CA ASP A 45 6.35 4.22 15.90
C ASP A 45 5.85 3.39 17.09
N VAL A 46 4.62 3.59 17.56
CA VAL A 46 4.10 2.99 18.81
C VAL A 46 2.99 1.96 18.58
N ASP A 47 2.15 2.14 17.56
CA ASP A 47 0.92 1.35 17.40
C ASP A 47 1.10 0.16 16.43
N VAL A 48 2.24 0.07 15.71
CA VAL A 48 2.47 -0.96 14.69
C VAL A 48 3.28 -2.14 15.22
N PHE A 49 2.66 -3.31 15.22
CA PHE A 49 3.32 -4.57 15.54
C PHE A 49 2.77 -5.70 14.67
N ILE A 50 3.63 -6.32 13.85
CA ILE A 50 3.28 -7.53 13.10
C ILE A 50 4.27 -8.64 13.48
N PRO A 51 3.83 -9.70 14.17
CA PRO A 51 4.72 -10.79 14.55
C PRO A 51 5.16 -11.60 13.33
N LEU A 52 6.43 -12.03 13.32
CA LEU A 52 6.95 -12.97 12.34
C LEU A 52 6.79 -14.39 12.89
N TYR A 53 6.20 -15.26 12.08
CA TYR A 53 6.03 -16.67 12.41
C TYR A 53 6.75 -17.55 11.38
N PRO A 54 7.28 -18.72 11.79
CA PRO A 54 7.75 -19.73 10.85
C PRO A 54 6.67 -20.15 9.85
N ALA A 55 7.07 -20.40 8.59
CA ALA A 55 6.16 -20.70 7.48
C ALA A 55 5.13 -21.81 7.78
N LYS A 56 5.55 -22.87 8.50
CA LYS A 56 4.67 -23.97 8.92
C LYS A 56 3.42 -23.56 9.69
N PHE A 57 3.42 -22.39 10.34
CA PHE A 57 2.27 -21.85 11.04
C PHE A 57 1.40 -20.95 10.15
N LEU A 58 1.92 -20.51 9.01
CA LEU A 58 1.24 -19.64 8.05
C LEU A 58 0.60 -20.42 6.90
N ASP A 59 0.97 -21.69 6.71
CA ASP A 59 0.40 -22.56 5.68
C ASP A 59 -1.08 -22.91 5.96
N ASP A 60 -1.49 -22.92 7.23
CA ASP A 60 -2.87 -23.15 7.65
C ASP A 60 -3.54 -21.84 8.07
N ALA A 61 -4.48 -21.36 7.27
CA ALA A 61 -5.23 -20.13 7.53
C ALA A 61 -6.11 -20.22 8.80
N SER A 62 -6.40 -21.42 9.28
CA SER A 62 -7.15 -21.64 10.53
C SER A 62 -6.27 -21.51 11.78
N SER A 63 -4.94 -21.46 11.62
CA SER A 63 -4.02 -21.33 12.75
C SER A 63 -4.18 -20.00 13.47
N LEU A 64 -3.99 -20.01 14.79
CA LEU A 64 -4.07 -18.80 15.61
C LEU A 64 -2.99 -17.78 15.22
N GLN A 65 -1.82 -18.27 14.80
CA GLN A 65 -0.68 -17.47 14.37
C GLN A 65 -0.99 -16.73 13.08
N PHE A 66 -1.55 -17.42 12.08
CA PHE A 66 -1.97 -16.82 10.83
C PHE A 66 -3.04 -15.75 11.07
N GLN A 67 -4.10 -16.08 11.83
CA GLN A 67 -5.19 -15.16 12.11
C GLN A 67 -4.73 -13.92 12.88
N PHE A 68 -3.84 -14.09 13.86
CA PHE A 68 -3.32 -12.96 14.61
C PHE A 68 -2.44 -12.07 13.74
N GLN A 69 -1.51 -12.65 12.97
CA GLN A 69 -0.68 -11.88 12.04
C GLN A 69 -1.55 -11.16 10.99
N ASP A 70 -2.59 -11.80 10.46
CA ASP A 70 -3.48 -11.19 9.47
C ASP A 70 -4.25 -9.99 10.04
N LYS A 71 -4.73 -10.10 11.29
CA LYS A 71 -5.35 -8.96 11.99
C LYS A 71 -4.38 -7.80 12.16
N GLN A 72 -3.13 -8.07 12.56
CA GLN A 72 -2.11 -7.05 12.70
C GLN A 72 -1.73 -6.41 11.35
N PHE A 73 -1.58 -7.24 10.31
CA PHE A 73 -1.36 -6.77 8.94
C PHE A 73 -2.50 -5.85 8.48
N CYS A 74 -3.76 -6.26 8.68
CA CYS A 74 -4.91 -5.43 8.35
C CYS A 74 -4.94 -4.13 9.15
N SER A 75 -4.49 -4.13 10.41
CA SER A 75 -4.35 -2.92 11.22
C SER A 75 -3.32 -1.95 10.63
N ALA A 76 -2.15 -2.46 10.25
CA ALA A 76 -1.10 -1.69 9.60
C ALA A 76 -1.54 -1.14 8.22
N VAL A 77 -2.27 -1.92 7.43
CA VAL A 77 -2.86 -1.45 6.16
C VAL A 77 -3.86 -0.32 6.40
N LYS A 78 -4.71 -0.42 7.43
CA LYS A 78 -5.63 0.69 7.79
C LYS A 78 -4.87 1.95 8.17
N LEU A 79 -3.74 1.83 8.87
CA LEU A 79 -2.88 2.97 9.18
C LEU A 79 -2.26 3.56 7.90
N LEU A 80 -1.77 2.71 6.99
CA LEU A 80 -1.26 3.16 5.69
C LEU A 80 -2.32 3.95 4.92
N HIS A 81 -3.54 3.41 4.82
CA HIS A 81 -4.68 4.11 4.22
C HIS A 81 -4.97 5.45 4.91
N ASN A 82 -4.94 5.47 6.23
CA ASN A 82 -5.15 6.71 6.98
C ASN A 82 -4.06 7.75 6.72
N ILE A 83 -2.80 7.34 6.51
CA ILE A 83 -1.70 8.25 6.17
C ILE A 83 -1.93 8.82 4.76
N THR A 84 -2.16 7.95 3.78
CA THR A 84 -2.30 8.36 2.37
C THR A 84 -3.57 9.15 2.07
N LEU A 85 -4.61 9.04 2.91
CA LEU A 85 -5.80 9.91 2.82
C LEU A 85 -5.45 11.41 2.87
N TRP A 86 -4.37 11.79 3.55
CA TRP A 86 -3.94 13.19 3.66
C TRP A 86 -3.06 13.67 2.51
N HIS A 87 -2.95 12.89 1.43
CA HIS A 87 -2.40 13.39 0.17
C HIS A 87 -3.11 14.70 -0.22
N SER A 88 -2.37 15.60 -0.88
CA SER A 88 -2.74 16.99 -1.20
C SER A 88 -2.83 18.00 -0.04
N LEU A 89 -2.91 17.55 1.23
CA LEU A 89 -2.95 18.45 2.39
C LEU A 89 -1.63 18.46 3.17
N VAL A 90 -1.06 17.28 3.42
CA VAL A 90 0.23 17.12 4.10
C VAL A 90 1.34 17.02 3.04
N PRO A 91 2.53 17.61 3.29
CA PRO A 91 3.67 17.49 2.39
C PRO A 91 3.96 16.03 2.00
N GLU A 92 4.17 15.80 0.71
CA GLU A 92 4.29 14.46 0.13
C GLU A 92 5.51 13.70 0.69
N ASP A 93 6.62 14.39 0.95
CA ASP A 93 7.83 13.83 1.57
C ASP A 93 7.54 13.24 2.96
N VAL A 94 6.68 13.87 3.76
CA VAL A 94 6.26 13.35 5.06
C VAL A 94 5.40 12.09 4.90
N LEU A 95 4.48 12.08 3.92
CA LEU A 95 3.63 10.92 3.65
C LEU A 95 4.44 9.72 3.14
N ILE A 96 5.44 9.96 2.26
CA ILE A 96 6.37 8.94 1.79
C ILE A 96 7.23 8.42 2.95
N GLU A 97 7.81 9.31 3.78
CA GLU A 97 8.61 8.92 4.93
C GLU A 97 7.81 7.99 5.88
N LEU A 98 6.60 8.40 6.27
CA LEU A 98 5.80 7.67 7.25
C LEU A 98 5.14 6.42 6.65
N GLY A 99 4.46 6.57 5.51
CA GLY A 99 3.66 5.52 4.89
C GLY A 99 4.51 4.50 4.14
N LEU A 100 5.47 4.95 3.34
CA LEU A 100 6.26 4.05 2.50
C LEU A 100 7.53 3.57 3.20
N ASN A 101 8.33 4.48 3.75
CA ASN A 101 9.66 4.11 4.27
C ASN A 101 9.55 3.40 5.62
N ARG A 102 8.75 3.97 6.54
CA ARG A 102 8.63 3.43 7.90
C ARG A 102 7.57 2.36 8.05
N LEU A 103 6.47 2.43 7.30
CA LEU A 103 5.36 1.47 7.44
C LEU A 103 5.40 0.36 6.38
N LEU A 104 5.31 0.70 5.09
CA LEU A 104 5.30 -0.29 4.00
C LEU A 104 6.58 -1.12 4.01
N SER A 105 7.75 -0.48 3.91
CA SER A 105 9.02 -1.20 3.77
C SER A 105 9.40 -2.02 4.99
N ARG A 106 9.17 -1.51 6.21
CA ARG A 106 9.61 -2.19 7.44
C ARG A 106 8.65 -3.26 7.95
N TYR A 107 7.34 -3.15 7.68
CA TYR A 107 6.36 -4.07 8.26
C TYR A 107 5.59 -4.83 7.19
N LEU A 108 4.95 -4.11 6.26
CA LEU A 108 4.05 -4.73 5.28
C LEU A 108 4.83 -5.56 4.26
N MET A 109 5.91 -5.03 3.69
CA MET A 109 6.74 -5.73 2.71
C MET A 109 7.41 -6.97 3.30
N ILE A 110 7.86 -6.90 4.56
CA ILE A 110 8.42 -8.07 5.25
C ILE A 110 7.34 -9.15 5.41
N THR A 111 6.12 -8.76 5.78
CA THR A 111 5.00 -9.71 5.91
C THR A 111 4.62 -10.32 4.56
N LEU A 112 4.52 -9.50 3.51
CA LEU A 112 4.18 -9.96 2.16
C LEU A 112 5.21 -10.94 1.59
N ARG A 113 6.51 -10.69 1.80
CA ARG A 113 7.59 -11.58 1.33
C ARG A 113 7.66 -12.91 2.06
N ASN A 114 7.16 -12.97 3.30
CA ASN A 114 7.13 -14.19 4.10
C ASN A 114 5.79 -14.91 4.02
N ALA A 115 4.79 -14.36 3.32
CA ALA A 115 3.51 -15.01 3.15
C ALA A 115 3.65 -16.20 2.17
N PRO A 116 3.00 -17.35 2.45
CA PRO A 116 2.92 -18.44 1.49
C PRO A 116 2.31 -17.97 0.16
N CYS A 117 2.88 -18.44 -0.94
CA CYS A 117 2.37 -18.12 -2.28
C CYS A 117 0.94 -18.67 -2.44
N GLY A 118 0.00 -17.82 -2.84
CA GLY A 118 -1.39 -18.21 -3.02
C GLY A 118 -2.35 -17.02 -2.93
N GLU A 119 -3.64 -17.32 -2.88
CA GLU A 119 -4.73 -16.34 -2.89
C GLU A 119 -4.62 -15.32 -1.75
N HIS A 120 -4.28 -15.76 -0.53
CA HIS A 120 -4.12 -14.86 0.62
C HIS A 120 -3.01 -13.82 0.43
N ALA A 121 -1.90 -14.19 -0.24
CA ALA A 121 -0.82 -13.25 -0.52
C ALA A 121 -1.27 -12.18 -1.53
N VAL A 122 -2.05 -12.57 -2.54
CA VAL A 122 -2.61 -11.63 -3.53
C VAL A 122 -3.65 -10.72 -2.90
N GLU A 123 -4.51 -11.23 -2.03
CA GLU A 123 -5.48 -10.39 -1.30
C GLU A 123 -4.78 -9.36 -0.39
N LYS A 124 -3.69 -9.75 0.28
CA LYS A 124 -2.86 -8.79 1.03
C LYS A 124 -2.24 -7.73 0.11
N CYS A 125 -1.75 -8.12 -1.06
CA CYS A 125 -1.23 -7.19 -2.07
C CYS A 125 -2.31 -6.21 -2.55
N LYS A 126 -3.53 -6.67 -2.83
CA LYS A 126 -4.67 -5.83 -3.23
C LYS A 126 -5.01 -4.79 -2.17
N LYS A 127 -5.07 -5.22 -0.90
CA LYS A 127 -5.33 -4.33 0.23
C LYS A 127 -4.28 -3.22 0.37
N VAL A 128 -3.00 -3.54 0.17
CA VAL A 128 -1.90 -2.55 0.19
C VAL A 128 -1.99 -1.63 -1.02
N ALA A 129 -2.14 -2.16 -2.23
CA ALA A 129 -2.22 -1.39 -3.46
C ALA A 129 -3.38 -0.38 -3.46
N ALA A 130 -4.52 -0.76 -2.88
CA ALA A 130 -5.70 0.10 -2.75
C ALA A 130 -5.49 1.34 -1.85
N CYS A 131 -4.43 1.37 -1.04
CA CYS A 131 -4.13 2.51 -0.18
C CYS A 131 -3.42 3.65 -0.90
N PHE A 132 -2.80 3.41 -2.06
CA PHE A 132 -1.93 4.41 -2.70
C PHE A 132 -2.74 5.46 -3.48
N PRO A 133 -2.41 6.76 -3.33
CA PRO A 133 -2.97 7.82 -4.17
C PRO A 133 -2.64 7.56 -5.65
N LYS A 134 -3.62 7.76 -6.54
CA LYS A 134 -3.42 7.59 -7.99
C LYS A 134 -2.36 8.56 -8.55
N SER A 135 -2.31 9.77 -8.00
CA SER A 135 -1.35 10.81 -8.40
C SER A 135 0.12 10.37 -8.26
N TRP A 136 0.43 9.44 -7.35
CA TRP A 136 1.78 8.87 -7.20
C TRP A 136 2.25 8.08 -8.42
N PHE A 137 1.32 7.66 -9.28
CA PHE A 137 1.61 6.91 -10.50
C PHE A 137 1.43 7.73 -11.78
N GLU A 138 0.83 8.91 -11.71
CA GLU A 138 0.47 9.72 -12.90
C GLU A 138 1.57 10.72 -13.30
N HIS A 139 2.31 11.26 -12.33
CA HIS A 139 3.36 12.24 -12.61
C HIS A 139 4.67 11.57 -13.01
N VAL A 140 5.15 11.80 -14.24
CA VAL A 140 6.47 11.34 -14.75
C VAL A 140 7.64 11.85 -13.87
N SER A 141 7.43 12.89 -13.05
CA SER A 141 8.41 13.38 -12.07
C SER A 141 8.40 12.65 -10.72
N CYS A 142 7.31 11.96 -10.34
CA CYS A 142 7.20 11.19 -9.10
C CYS A 142 7.20 9.67 -9.32
N CYS A 143 6.63 9.19 -10.43
CA CYS A 143 6.42 7.77 -10.68
C CYS A 143 7.72 6.97 -10.95
N PRO A 144 8.78 7.53 -11.55
CA PRO A 144 10.08 6.86 -11.61
C PRO A 144 10.93 7.00 -10.32
N SER A 145 10.50 7.80 -9.33
CA SER A 145 11.39 8.29 -8.26
C SER A 145 11.09 7.82 -6.83
N ILE A 146 9.98 7.09 -6.58
CA ILE A 146 9.67 6.52 -5.26
C ILE A 146 10.13 5.04 -5.22
N PRO A 147 11.28 4.73 -4.59
CA PRO A 147 11.86 3.39 -4.63
C PRO A 147 10.96 2.33 -3.99
N GLU A 148 10.18 2.69 -2.98
CA GLU A 148 9.32 1.77 -2.25
C GLU A 148 8.19 1.22 -3.12
N LEU A 149 7.61 2.06 -4.00
CA LEU A 149 6.59 1.63 -4.96
C LEU A 149 7.18 0.71 -6.02
N GLN A 150 8.41 0.97 -6.47
CA GLN A 150 9.13 0.07 -7.39
C GLN A 150 9.42 -1.28 -6.74
N ILE A 151 9.83 -1.29 -5.48
CA ILE A 151 10.05 -2.52 -4.70
C ILE A 151 8.74 -3.31 -4.58
N PHE A 152 7.62 -2.64 -4.34
CA PHE A 152 6.31 -3.28 -4.28
C PHE A 152 5.88 -3.83 -5.66
N SER A 153 6.00 -3.06 -6.75
CA SER A 153 5.72 -3.54 -8.11
C SER A 153 6.57 -4.75 -8.49
N LYS A 154 7.87 -4.73 -8.16
CA LYS A 154 8.76 -5.89 -8.38
C LYS A 154 8.33 -7.11 -7.57
N HIS A 155 7.84 -6.91 -6.35
CA HIS A 155 7.27 -8.01 -5.56
C HIS A 155 6.01 -8.58 -6.21
N LEU A 156 5.09 -7.75 -6.72
CA LEU A 156 3.90 -8.21 -7.47
C LEU A 156 4.30 -9.04 -8.69
N LEU A 157 5.29 -8.58 -9.46
CA LEU A 157 5.84 -9.31 -10.61
C LEU A 157 6.41 -10.68 -10.19
N GLN A 158 7.19 -10.73 -9.11
CA GLN A 158 7.75 -11.98 -8.58
C GLN A 158 6.65 -12.95 -8.13
N THR A 159 5.62 -12.44 -7.46
CA THR A 159 4.47 -13.24 -7.04
C THR A 159 3.70 -13.77 -8.24
N ALA A 160 3.49 -12.95 -9.27
CA ALA A 160 2.85 -13.40 -10.52
C ALA A 160 3.66 -14.51 -11.20
N HIS A 161 4.99 -14.37 -11.29
CA HIS A 161 5.85 -15.43 -11.82
C HIS A 161 5.79 -16.72 -11.00
N ALA A 162 5.78 -16.62 -9.67
CA ALA A 162 5.68 -17.79 -8.80
C ALA A 162 4.34 -18.51 -9.00
N LEU A 163 3.25 -17.75 -9.12
CA LEU A 163 1.93 -18.27 -9.43
C LEU A 163 1.89 -18.92 -10.81
N CYS A 164 2.34 -18.26 -11.89
CA CYS A 164 2.33 -18.84 -13.25
C CYS A 164 3.07 -20.19 -13.38
N LYS A 165 4.05 -20.46 -12.51
CA LYS A 165 4.77 -21.74 -12.47
C LYS A 165 4.03 -22.84 -11.71
N SER A 166 2.95 -22.50 -11.02
CA SER A 166 2.13 -23.43 -10.24
C SER A 166 1.11 -24.15 -11.13
N PRO A 167 0.91 -25.47 -10.99
CA PRO A 167 0.06 -26.27 -11.88
C PRO A 167 -1.47 -26.15 -11.65
N HIS A 168 -1.94 -25.22 -10.81
CA HIS A 168 -3.34 -25.15 -10.37
C HIS A 168 -4.21 -24.21 -11.24
N ALA A 169 -5.48 -24.56 -11.45
CA ALA A 169 -6.40 -23.79 -12.31
C ALA A 169 -6.79 -22.41 -11.75
N SER A 170 -6.87 -22.24 -10.42
CA SER A 170 -7.17 -20.95 -9.75
C SER A 170 -6.08 -19.89 -9.95
N THR A 171 -4.91 -20.31 -10.42
CA THR A 171 -3.75 -19.45 -10.66
C THR A 171 -4.03 -18.36 -11.71
N ARG A 172 -4.81 -18.64 -12.77
CA ARG A 172 -5.00 -17.67 -13.87
C ARG A 172 -5.79 -16.44 -13.44
N ASP A 173 -6.83 -16.61 -12.64
CA ASP A 173 -7.63 -15.50 -12.12
C ASP A 173 -6.81 -14.67 -11.12
N THR A 174 -6.04 -15.34 -10.26
CA THR A 174 -5.17 -14.66 -9.29
C THR A 174 -4.03 -13.88 -9.98
N VAL A 175 -3.43 -14.42 -11.04
CA VAL A 175 -2.43 -13.73 -11.86
C VAL A 175 -3.06 -12.53 -12.58
N SER A 176 -4.26 -12.71 -13.12
CA SER A 176 -5.06 -11.64 -13.73
C SER A 176 -5.25 -10.47 -12.77
N GLU A 177 -5.63 -10.72 -11.52
CA GLU A 177 -5.75 -9.66 -10.51
C GLU A 177 -4.42 -8.91 -10.29
N LEU A 178 -3.29 -9.63 -10.23
CA LEU A 178 -1.97 -9.00 -10.09
C LEU A 178 -1.59 -8.15 -11.31
N LEU A 179 -1.95 -8.58 -12.52
CA LEU A 179 -1.76 -7.79 -13.74
C LEU A 179 -2.57 -6.48 -13.70
N ILE A 180 -3.83 -6.52 -13.21
CA ILE A 180 -4.63 -5.31 -13.00
C ILE A 180 -3.92 -4.36 -12.01
N LEU A 181 -3.39 -4.90 -10.90
CA LEU A 181 -2.66 -4.08 -9.93
C LEU A 181 -1.42 -3.43 -10.55
N LEU A 182 -0.58 -4.21 -11.24
CA LEU A 182 0.63 -3.71 -11.93
C LEU A 182 0.28 -2.62 -12.95
N ARG A 183 -0.79 -2.81 -13.72
CA ARG A 183 -1.28 -1.81 -14.69
C ARG A 183 -1.74 -0.53 -14.01
N ASN A 184 -2.49 -0.63 -12.90
CA ASN A 184 -2.94 0.53 -12.13
C ASN A 184 -1.77 1.32 -11.54
N MET A 185 -0.69 0.63 -11.20
CA MET A 185 0.58 1.22 -10.75
C MET A 185 1.50 1.69 -11.88
N LYS A 186 1.05 1.63 -13.14
CA LYS A 186 1.81 1.98 -14.35
C LYS A 186 3.11 1.18 -14.55
N ALA A 187 3.22 -0.01 -13.95
CA ALA A 187 4.32 -0.95 -14.17
C ALA A 187 4.10 -1.76 -15.46
N LEU A 188 3.99 -1.06 -16.61
CA LEU A 188 3.62 -1.67 -17.89
C LEU A 188 4.67 -2.67 -18.39
N ASP A 189 5.95 -2.39 -18.18
CA ASP A 189 7.04 -3.32 -18.55
C ASP A 189 6.87 -4.67 -17.84
N SER A 190 6.48 -4.66 -16.56
CA SER A 190 6.21 -5.88 -15.79
C SER A 190 4.99 -6.65 -16.30
N VAL A 191 3.96 -5.94 -16.78
CA VAL A 191 2.77 -6.56 -17.40
C VAL A 191 3.16 -7.23 -18.70
N THR A 192 3.86 -6.52 -19.58
CA THR A 192 4.35 -7.05 -20.86
C THR A 192 5.22 -8.29 -20.65
N GLU A 193 6.13 -8.27 -19.68
CA GLU A 193 6.99 -9.42 -19.36
C GLU A 193 6.17 -10.68 -19.01
N ILE A 194 5.11 -10.55 -18.21
CA ILE A 194 4.27 -11.70 -17.84
C ILE A 194 3.45 -12.18 -19.05
N VAL A 195 2.84 -11.26 -19.79
CA VAL A 195 1.99 -11.57 -20.95
C VAL A 195 2.78 -12.30 -22.03
N GLU A 196 3.97 -11.82 -22.37
CA GLU A 196 4.84 -12.43 -23.38
C GLU A 196 5.37 -13.79 -22.93
N LYS A 197 5.81 -13.90 -21.67
CA LYS A 197 6.47 -15.12 -21.16
C LYS A 197 5.53 -16.29 -20.91
N TYR A 198 4.26 -16.02 -20.57
CA TYR A 198 3.28 -17.06 -20.22
C TYR A 198 2.06 -17.08 -21.16
N HIS A 199 2.09 -16.30 -22.25
CA HIS A 199 1.02 -16.24 -23.27
C HIS A 199 -0.38 -15.97 -22.68
N PHE A 200 -0.48 -14.99 -21.77
CA PHE A 200 -1.78 -14.53 -21.26
C PHE A 200 -2.46 -13.63 -22.31
N GLU A 201 -3.39 -14.19 -23.08
CA GLU A 201 -4.21 -13.43 -24.04
C GLU A 201 -5.39 -12.73 -23.33
N GLY A 202 -5.63 -11.45 -23.65
CA GLY A 202 -6.86 -10.74 -23.26
C GLY A 202 -6.79 -9.86 -22.01
N PHE A 203 -5.64 -9.25 -21.71
CA PHE A 203 -5.42 -8.38 -20.54
C PHE A 203 -5.09 -6.93 -20.88
#